data_AF-A0A972JEU4-F1
#
_entry.id   AF-A0A972JEU4-F1
#
_cell.length_a   1.000
_cell.length_b   1.000
_cell.length_c   1.000
_cell.angle_alpha   90.00
_cell.angle_beta   90.00
_cell.angle_gamma   90.00
#
_symmetry.space_group_name_H-M   'P 1'
#
loop_
_entity.id
_entity.type
_entity.pdbx_description
1 polymer ?
#
loop_
_entity_poly.entity_id
_entity_poly.type
_entity_poly.pdbx_seq_one_letter_code
_entity_poly.pdbx_strand_id
1 'polypeptide(L)'
;MRLKSLFLLYFLTSLDLVYGNSIVGSIKKCEVVDQNFGTQLIKLLHNGKVIRDKINSDYSGNFKIENIEKGIYSLEFENLFGQTVKKKIEVSHEVENIEICLGQIVDFPISTIFNSLRDKDVLTLKFSSSGCFHQTEDELVFSRIGSKYFVEKTKQNGKKLKKTISIEQLNYLIEFEKKLLLIDKVQTFCTTNDFYDFKVNGISVLKLSDGTCDWNGFSLIQEKLF
;
A
#
# COMPACT_ATOMS: atom_id res chain seq x y z
N MET A 1 52.02 -60.35 26.08
CA MET A 1 51.08 -59.81 25.07
C MET A 1 49.97 -59.06 25.78
N ARG A 2 49.96 -57.72 25.73
CA ARG A 2 48.88 -56.89 26.31
C ARG A 2 48.00 -56.40 25.17
N LEU A 3 46.77 -56.90 25.10
CA LEU A 3 45.76 -56.46 24.13
C LEU A 3 45.19 -55.11 24.62
N LYS A 4 45.53 -54.01 23.93
CA LYS A 4 44.93 -52.69 24.15
C LYS A 4 43.55 -52.71 23.48
N SER A 5 42.49 -52.80 24.28
CA SER A 5 41.12 -52.68 23.79
C SER A 5 40.83 -51.20 23.51
N LEU A 6 40.74 -50.84 22.23
CA LEU A 6 40.40 -49.51 21.75
C LEU A 6 38.86 -49.37 21.81
N PHE A 7 38.35 -48.61 22.77
CA PHE A 7 36.92 -48.28 22.85
C PHE A 7 36.61 -47.21 21.80
N LEU A 8 35.99 -47.62 20.68
CA LEU A 8 35.48 -46.72 19.66
C LEU A 8 34.11 -46.18 20.13
N LEU A 9 34.08 -44.97 20.67
CA LEU A 9 32.85 -44.28 21.03
C LEU A 9 32.19 -43.77 19.73
N TYR A 10 31.23 -44.54 19.19
CA TYR A 10 30.36 -44.06 18.13
C TYR A 10 29.39 -43.02 18.72
N PHE A 11 29.67 -41.73 18.49
CA PHE A 11 28.70 -40.66 18.68
C PHE A 11 27.62 -40.80 17.61
N LEU A 12 26.56 -41.54 17.93
CA LEU A 12 25.27 -41.47 17.24
C LEU A 12 24.65 -40.12 17.59
N THR A 13 25.01 -39.05 16.86
CA THR A 13 24.21 -37.84 16.86
C THR A 13 22.93 -38.17 16.08
N SER A 14 21.83 -38.36 16.79
CA SER A 14 20.51 -38.31 16.18
C SER A 14 20.40 -36.97 15.45
N LEU A 15 20.35 -37.01 14.13
CA LEU A 15 19.82 -35.90 13.35
C LEU A 15 18.34 -35.84 13.69
N ASP A 16 18.00 -35.18 14.78
CA ASP A 16 16.63 -34.76 15.01
C ASP A 16 16.27 -33.87 13.82
N LEU A 17 15.41 -34.39 12.95
CA LEU A 17 14.72 -33.61 11.93
C LEU A 17 13.92 -32.55 12.70
N VAL A 18 14.53 -31.41 12.92
CA VAL A 18 13.84 -30.23 13.43
C VAL A 18 12.84 -29.85 12.34
N TYR A 19 11.59 -30.29 12.51
CA TYR A 19 10.47 -29.77 11.76
C TYR A 19 10.36 -28.28 12.10
N GLY A 20 10.97 -27.45 11.27
CA GLY A 20 10.96 -26.02 11.51
C GLY A 20 9.59 -25.43 11.20
N ASN A 21 9.20 -24.41 11.96
CA ASN A 21 7.95 -23.71 11.72
C ASN A 21 8.00 -22.98 10.36
N SER A 22 6.85 -22.56 9.87
CA SER A 22 6.74 -21.85 8.61
C SER A 22 5.85 -20.62 8.71
N ILE A 23 6.16 -19.65 7.87
CA ILE A 23 5.30 -18.48 7.61
C ILE A 23 4.70 -18.68 6.23
N VAL A 24 3.37 -18.65 6.14
CA VAL A 24 2.62 -18.65 4.88
C VAL A 24 1.98 -17.28 4.74
N GLY A 25 2.33 -16.58 3.67
CA GLY A 25 1.87 -15.21 3.46
C GLY A 25 1.14 -15.02 2.14
N SER A 26 0.26 -14.03 2.12
CA SER A 26 -0.39 -13.52 0.91
C SER A 26 -0.21 -12.01 0.81
N ILE A 27 0.03 -11.52 -0.41
CA ILE A 27 0.14 -10.11 -0.73
C ILE A 27 -1.14 -9.68 -1.42
N LYS A 28 -1.70 -8.53 -1.01
CA LYS A 28 -2.93 -7.97 -1.54
C LYS A 28 -2.80 -6.48 -1.86
N LYS A 29 -3.48 -6.07 -2.91
CA LYS A 29 -3.78 -4.69 -3.27
C LYS A 29 -5.12 -4.35 -2.60
N CYS A 30 -5.12 -3.97 -1.33
CA CYS A 30 -6.36 -3.93 -0.52
C CYS A 30 -7.44 -2.96 -0.99
N GLU A 31 -7.10 -2.03 -1.88
CA GLU A 31 -8.01 -1.02 -2.41
C GLU A 31 -8.41 -1.28 -3.87
N VAL A 32 -7.96 -2.40 -4.45
CA VAL A 32 -8.03 -2.65 -5.90
C VAL A 32 -8.42 -4.11 -6.15
N VAL A 33 -9.22 -4.35 -7.20
CA VAL A 33 -9.71 -5.69 -7.55
C VAL A 33 -8.67 -6.48 -8.36
N ASP A 34 -7.73 -5.80 -9.01
CA ASP A 34 -6.70 -6.46 -9.82
C ASP A 34 -5.63 -7.16 -8.96
N GLN A 35 -5.24 -8.36 -9.37
CA GLN A 35 -4.41 -9.31 -8.62
C GLN A 35 -3.04 -9.57 -9.25
N ASN A 36 -2.62 -8.80 -10.26
CA ASN A 36 -1.24 -8.92 -10.73
C ASN A 36 -0.30 -8.12 -9.82
N PHE A 37 0.49 -8.84 -9.00
CA PHE A 37 1.40 -8.25 -8.02
C PHE A 37 2.85 -8.12 -8.53
N GLY A 38 3.15 -8.69 -9.70
CA GLY A 38 4.54 -8.88 -10.12
C GLY A 38 5.35 -9.69 -9.10
N THR A 39 6.68 -9.62 -9.20
CA THR A 39 7.57 -10.19 -8.17
C THR A 39 7.80 -9.14 -7.10
N GLN A 40 7.27 -9.38 -5.90
CA GLN A 40 7.53 -8.54 -4.74
C GLN A 40 8.75 -9.07 -3.97
N LEU A 41 9.68 -8.19 -3.64
CA LEU A 41 10.86 -8.54 -2.84
C LEU A 41 10.55 -8.37 -1.37
N ILE A 42 10.42 -9.48 -0.65
CA ILE A 42 10.23 -9.50 0.79
C ILE A 42 11.54 -9.89 1.48
N LYS A 43 11.88 -9.19 2.56
CA LYS A 43 12.96 -9.57 3.48
C LYS A 43 12.38 -10.02 4.81
N LEU A 44 12.96 -11.05 5.39
CA LEU A 44 12.67 -11.49 6.76
C LEU A 44 13.81 -11.07 7.67
N LEU A 45 13.45 -10.36 8.75
CA LEU A 45 14.37 -9.88 9.76
C LEU A 45 14.08 -10.54 11.11
N HIS A 46 15.15 -10.86 11.84
CA HIS A 46 15.10 -11.31 13.23
C HIS A 46 16.05 -10.44 14.06
N ASN A 47 15.55 -9.82 15.13
CA ASN A 47 16.31 -8.87 15.95
C ASN A 47 17.01 -7.78 15.13
N GLY A 48 16.33 -7.28 14.09
CA GLY A 48 16.83 -6.25 13.18
C GLY A 48 17.86 -6.72 12.14
N LYS A 49 18.26 -8.00 12.15
CA LYS A 49 19.18 -8.58 11.16
C LYS A 49 18.40 -9.33 10.08
N VAL A 50 18.79 -9.14 8.82
CA VAL A 50 18.23 -9.89 7.70
C VAL A 50 18.66 -11.35 7.79
N ILE A 51 17.70 -12.28 7.84
CA ILE A 51 17.95 -13.72 7.88
C ILE A 51 17.54 -14.43 6.59
N ARG A 52 16.61 -13.83 5.83
CA ARG A 52 16.28 -14.20 4.45
C ARG A 52 16.07 -12.91 3.65
N ASP A 53 16.69 -12.85 2.49
CA ASP A 53 16.54 -11.76 1.52
C ASP A 53 15.89 -12.32 0.25
N LYS A 54 15.17 -11.48 -0.49
CA LYS A 54 14.55 -11.82 -1.78
C LYS A 54 13.58 -13.01 -1.73
N ILE A 55 12.70 -13.04 -0.74
CA ILE A 55 11.56 -13.96 -0.74
C ILE A 55 10.60 -13.48 -1.81
N ASN A 56 10.44 -14.27 -2.87
CA ASN A 56 9.53 -13.98 -3.97
C ASN A 56 8.14 -14.54 -3.66
N SER A 57 7.11 -13.77 -3.98
CA SER A 57 5.76 -14.29 -4.12
C SER A 57 5.57 -14.98 -5.48
N ASP A 58 4.61 -15.90 -5.53
CA ASP A 58 4.04 -16.36 -6.79
C ASP A 58 3.19 -15.25 -7.48
N TYR A 59 2.68 -15.56 -8.67
CA TYR A 59 1.82 -14.63 -9.43
C TYR A 59 0.51 -14.27 -8.74
N SER A 60 0.07 -15.08 -7.77
CA SER A 60 -1.11 -14.83 -6.94
C SER A 60 -0.77 -14.07 -5.65
N GLY A 61 0.49 -13.66 -5.47
CA GLY A 61 0.95 -12.94 -4.29
C GLY A 61 1.22 -13.84 -3.08
N ASN A 62 1.18 -15.16 -3.22
CA ASN A 62 1.45 -16.07 -2.09
C ASN A 62 2.95 -16.34 -1.94
N PHE A 63 3.41 -16.50 -0.72
CA PHE A 63 4.78 -16.88 -0.41
C PHE A 63 4.84 -17.80 0.81
N LYS A 64 5.91 -18.58 0.91
CA LYS A 64 6.18 -19.46 2.04
C LYS A 64 7.63 -19.32 2.48
N ILE A 65 7.84 -19.24 3.79
CA ILE A 65 9.16 -19.27 4.38
C ILE A 65 9.20 -20.43 5.36
N GLU A 66 10.06 -21.41 5.09
CA GLU A 66 10.16 -22.64 5.87
C GLU A 66 11.39 -22.60 6.79
N ASN A 67 11.40 -23.51 7.76
CA ASN A 67 12.52 -23.73 8.68
C ASN A 67 12.85 -22.50 9.53
N ILE A 68 11.81 -21.90 10.14
CA ILE A 68 11.91 -20.75 11.04
C ILE A 68 11.68 -21.22 12.48
N GLU A 69 12.51 -20.73 13.40
CA GLU A 69 12.31 -20.94 14.84
C GLU A 69 11.13 -20.13 15.37
N LYS A 70 10.61 -20.50 16.54
CA LYS A 70 9.60 -19.67 17.19
C LYS A 70 10.23 -18.35 17.64
N GLY A 71 9.51 -17.25 17.50
CA GLY A 71 9.99 -15.94 17.94
C GLY A 71 9.38 -14.77 17.20
N ILE A 72 9.92 -13.59 17.46
CA ILE A 72 9.46 -12.34 16.87
C ILE A 72 10.31 -12.00 15.65
N TYR A 73 9.63 -11.71 14.55
CA TYR A 73 10.23 -11.37 13.26
C TYR A 73 9.65 -10.06 12.74
N SER A 74 10.24 -9.55 11.67
CA SER A 74 9.65 -8.49 10.86
C SER A 74 9.82 -8.81 9.39
N LEU A 75 8.76 -8.62 8.62
CA LEU A 75 8.85 -8.56 7.16
C LEU A 75 9.08 -7.13 6.74
N GLU A 76 10.06 -6.93 5.87
CA GLU A 76 10.33 -5.66 5.21
C GLU A 76 10.02 -5.82 3.72
N PHE A 77 9.23 -4.91 3.17
CA PHE A 77 8.80 -4.90 1.76
C PHE A 77 8.52 -3.46 1.33
N GLU A 78 8.39 -3.22 0.02
CA GLU A 78 8.00 -1.93 -0.54
C GLU A 78 6.50 -1.92 -0.85
N ASN A 79 5.79 -0.84 -0.52
CA ASN A 79 4.37 -0.67 -0.85
C ASN A 79 4.18 -0.01 -2.24
N LEU A 80 2.92 0.16 -2.69
CA LEU A 80 2.62 0.80 -3.99
C LEU A 80 3.11 2.26 -4.10
N PHE A 81 3.49 2.87 -2.98
CA PHE A 81 3.86 4.27 -2.86
C PHE A 81 5.37 4.45 -2.65
N GLY A 82 6.18 3.41 -2.90
CA GLY A 82 7.63 3.44 -2.79
C GLY A 82 8.17 3.52 -1.35
N GLN A 83 7.33 3.26 -0.35
CA GLN A 83 7.76 3.25 1.05
C GLN A 83 8.18 1.84 1.47
N THR A 84 9.30 1.76 2.20
CA THR A 84 9.68 0.54 2.91
C THR A 84 8.82 0.37 4.16
N VAL A 85 7.99 -0.68 4.18
CA VAL A 85 7.10 -1.04 5.29
C VAL A 85 7.71 -2.18 6.09
N LYS A 86 7.59 -2.11 7.42
CA LYS A 86 7.98 -3.19 8.34
C LYS A 86 6.77 -3.74 9.08
N LYS A 87 6.44 -5.00 8.84
CA LYS A 87 5.35 -5.71 9.53
C LYS A 87 5.91 -6.69 10.54
N LYS A 88 5.65 -6.45 11.83
CA LYS A 88 6.02 -7.37 12.91
C LYS A 88 5.17 -8.63 12.86
N ILE A 89 5.78 -9.79 13.10
CA ILE A 89 5.13 -11.10 13.14
C ILE A 89 5.65 -11.86 14.35
N GLU A 90 4.79 -12.63 15.00
CA GLU A 90 5.16 -13.57 16.03
C GLU A 90 4.91 -14.99 15.52
N VAL A 91 5.97 -15.79 15.38
CA VAL A 91 5.88 -17.20 15.01
C VAL A 91 5.76 -17.99 16.30
N SER A 92 4.53 -18.39 16.62
CA SER A 92 4.22 -19.17 17.83
C SER A 92 3.67 -20.58 17.51
N HIS A 93 3.15 -20.76 16.30
CA HIS A 93 2.59 -22.01 15.78
C HIS A 93 3.49 -22.61 14.69
N GLU A 94 3.21 -23.87 14.32
CA GLU A 94 3.91 -24.57 13.21
C GLU A 94 3.73 -23.85 11.87
N VAL A 95 2.56 -23.25 11.65
CA VAL A 95 2.23 -22.45 10.47
C VAL A 95 1.62 -21.14 10.93
N GLU A 96 2.29 -20.03 10.64
CA GLU A 96 1.79 -18.69 10.90
C GLU A 96 1.29 -18.07 9.59
N ASN A 97 0.02 -17.66 9.55
CA ASN A 97 -0.60 -17.10 8.36
C ASN A 97 -0.59 -15.57 8.41
N ILE A 98 -0.15 -14.93 7.34
CA ILE A 98 -0.04 -13.47 7.28
C ILE A 98 -0.59 -12.91 5.98
N GLU A 99 -1.07 -11.67 6.06
CA GLU A 99 -1.52 -10.90 4.92
C GLU A 99 -0.74 -9.58 4.83
N ILE A 100 -0.21 -9.25 3.67
CA ILE A 100 0.49 -7.99 3.38
C ILE A 100 -0.42 -7.13 2.50
N CYS A 101 -0.59 -5.87 2.89
CA CYS A 101 -1.36 -4.90 2.14
C CYS A 101 -0.43 -3.88 1.46
N LEU A 102 -0.33 -3.91 0.13
CA LEU A 102 0.51 -2.96 -0.61
C LEU A 102 -0.11 -1.55 -0.69
N GLY A 103 -1.42 -1.41 -0.46
CA GLY A 103 -2.13 -0.13 -0.48
C GLY A 103 -2.02 0.68 0.83
N GLN A 104 -1.33 0.18 1.85
CA GLN A 104 -1.13 0.90 3.11
C GLN A 104 0.09 1.81 3.04
N ILE A 105 -0.08 3.09 3.40
CA ILE A 105 1.03 4.01 3.60
C ILE A 105 1.53 3.98 5.05
N VAL A 106 2.83 4.20 5.23
CA VAL A 106 3.39 4.57 6.53
C VAL A 106 3.13 6.06 6.71
N ASP A 107 2.35 6.41 7.75
CA ASP A 107 1.97 7.80 7.98
C ASP A 107 3.20 8.71 8.19
N PHE A 108 3.11 9.92 7.67
CA PHE A 108 4.15 10.93 7.78
C PHE A 108 3.50 12.32 7.99
N PRO A 109 4.12 13.18 8.80
CA PRO A 109 3.54 14.47 9.15
C PRO A 109 3.61 15.43 7.95
N ILE A 110 2.51 15.56 7.23
CA ILE A 110 2.35 16.52 6.14
C ILE A 110 0.99 17.23 6.23
N SER A 111 1.01 18.54 6.01
CA SER A 111 -0.21 19.32 5.81
C SER A 111 -0.73 19.05 4.41
N THR A 112 -2.02 18.74 4.29
CA THR A 112 -2.68 18.49 3.01
C THR A 112 -3.54 19.69 2.65
N ILE A 113 -3.91 19.85 1.39
CA ILE A 113 -4.83 20.90 0.97
C ILE A 113 -6.18 20.69 1.67
N PHE A 114 -6.66 19.45 1.76
CA PHE A 114 -7.94 19.12 2.43
C PHE A 114 -7.98 19.54 3.91
N ASN A 115 -6.90 19.33 4.68
CA ASN A 115 -6.86 19.73 6.08
C ASN A 115 -6.56 21.23 6.28
N SER A 116 -6.09 21.91 5.24
CA SER A 116 -5.72 23.33 5.26
C SER A 116 -6.82 24.27 4.75
N LEU A 117 -7.94 23.75 4.23
CA LEU A 117 -9.07 24.57 3.76
C LEU A 117 -9.66 25.41 4.89
N ARG A 118 -9.74 26.73 4.68
CA ARG A 118 -10.37 27.67 5.61
C ARG A 118 -11.83 27.88 5.25
N ASP A 119 -12.57 28.56 6.13
CA ASP A 119 -13.95 28.93 5.85
C ASP A 119 -14.05 29.71 4.54
N LYS A 120 -15.01 29.32 3.69
CA LYS A 120 -15.27 29.85 2.33
C LYS A 120 -14.20 29.56 1.29
N ASP A 121 -13.13 28.83 1.61
CA ASP A 121 -12.23 28.33 0.58
C ASP A 121 -12.97 27.31 -0.31
N VAL A 122 -12.69 27.40 -1.61
CA VAL A 122 -13.16 26.46 -2.62
C VAL A 122 -11.94 25.74 -3.20
N LEU A 123 -11.97 24.41 -3.13
CA LEU A 123 -10.97 23.54 -3.73
C LEU A 123 -11.57 22.84 -4.94
N THR A 124 -10.97 23.02 -6.11
CA THR A 124 -11.28 22.24 -7.30
C THR A 124 -10.21 21.17 -7.48
N LEU A 125 -10.62 19.90 -7.52
CA LEU A 125 -9.79 18.79 -7.97
C LEU A 125 -10.19 18.44 -9.40
N LYS A 126 -9.35 18.81 -10.37
CA LYS A 126 -9.51 18.36 -11.76
C LYS A 126 -8.74 17.07 -11.95
N PHE A 127 -9.41 16.11 -12.56
CA PHE A 127 -8.84 14.82 -12.92
C PHE A 127 -8.86 14.68 -14.44
N SER A 128 -7.75 14.20 -15.00
CA SER A 128 -7.72 13.73 -16.38
C SER A 128 -6.91 12.47 -16.49
N SER A 129 -7.47 11.45 -17.13
CA SER A 129 -6.79 10.19 -17.41
C SER A 129 -6.64 10.03 -18.91
N SER A 130 -5.44 9.69 -19.36
CA SER A 130 -5.13 9.48 -20.77
C SER A 130 -4.27 8.24 -20.97
N GLY A 131 -4.68 7.37 -21.89
CA GLY A 131 -3.91 6.22 -22.35
C GLY A 131 -4.15 5.95 -23.83
N CYS A 132 -3.60 4.86 -24.36
CA CYS A 132 -3.71 4.52 -25.79
C CYS A 132 -5.16 4.35 -26.28
N PHE A 133 -6.10 4.01 -25.38
CA PHE A 133 -7.47 3.63 -25.73
C PHE A 133 -8.56 4.41 -24.97
N HIS A 134 -8.19 5.41 -24.16
CA HIS A 134 -9.17 6.23 -23.45
C HIS A 134 -8.63 7.62 -23.13
N GLN A 135 -9.57 8.57 -23.07
CA GLN A 135 -9.37 9.88 -22.47
C GLN A 135 -10.59 10.17 -21.60
N THR A 136 -10.39 10.55 -20.36
CA THR A 136 -11.47 10.87 -19.42
C THR A 136 -11.08 12.11 -18.63
N GLU A 137 -12.03 13.00 -18.44
CA GLU A 137 -11.87 14.20 -17.62
C GLU A 137 -13.04 14.30 -16.66
N ASP A 138 -12.77 14.71 -15.43
CA ASP A 138 -13.80 14.91 -14.41
C ASP A 138 -13.34 16.00 -13.42
N GLU A 139 -14.29 16.53 -12.66
CA GLU A 139 -14.04 17.60 -11.72
C GLU A 139 -14.89 17.43 -10.45
N LEU A 140 -14.21 17.52 -9.31
CA LEU A 140 -14.84 17.61 -8.00
C LEU A 140 -14.55 18.98 -7.39
N VAL A 141 -15.60 19.63 -6.87
CA VAL A 141 -15.49 20.93 -6.20
C VAL A 141 -15.83 20.77 -4.73
N PHE A 142 -14.83 20.99 -3.88
CA PHE A 142 -14.94 20.94 -2.43
C PHE A 142 -15.08 22.36 -1.89
N SER A 143 -15.89 22.53 -0.85
CA SER A 143 -16.00 23.82 -0.15
C SER A 143 -16.16 23.60 1.35
N ARG A 144 -15.65 24.55 2.13
CA ARG A 144 -15.88 24.62 3.57
C ARG A 144 -16.76 25.80 3.88
N ILE A 145 -17.88 25.56 4.57
CA ILE A 145 -18.79 26.61 5.04
C ILE A 145 -19.01 26.39 6.53
N GLY A 146 -18.46 27.28 7.35
CA GLY A 146 -18.30 27.11 8.79
C GLY A 146 -17.48 25.87 9.13
N SER A 147 -18.08 24.94 9.86
CA SER A 147 -17.48 23.66 10.25
C SER A 147 -17.82 22.50 9.31
N LYS A 148 -18.63 22.74 8.26
CA LYS A 148 -19.09 21.70 7.35
C LYS A 148 -18.32 21.72 6.04
N TYR A 149 -18.02 20.53 5.54
CA TYR A 149 -17.41 20.31 4.24
C TYR A 149 -18.45 19.81 3.26
N PHE A 150 -18.37 20.26 2.02
CA PHE A 150 -19.25 19.86 0.93
C PHE A 150 -18.43 19.45 -0.28
N VAL A 151 -18.96 18.50 -1.05
CA VAL A 151 -18.46 18.14 -2.38
C VAL A 151 -19.56 18.32 -3.41
N GLU A 152 -19.18 18.85 -4.57
CA GLU A 152 -20.02 19.02 -5.74
C GLU A 152 -19.42 18.30 -6.95
N LYS A 153 -20.27 17.63 -7.73
CA LYS A 153 -19.93 17.02 -9.03
C LYS A 153 -20.98 17.41 -10.06
N THR A 154 -20.54 17.75 -11.27
CA THR A 154 -21.44 18.02 -12.40
C THR A 154 -21.62 16.73 -13.22
N LYS A 155 -22.86 16.26 -13.36
CA LYS A 155 -23.17 15.10 -14.21
C LYS A 155 -23.07 15.47 -15.70
N GLN A 156 -22.98 14.46 -16.56
CA GLN A 156 -22.99 14.62 -18.02
C GLN A 156 -24.20 15.43 -18.55
N ASN A 157 -25.35 15.35 -17.89
CA ASN A 157 -26.55 16.13 -18.25
C ASN A 157 -26.57 17.56 -17.68
N GLY A 158 -25.45 18.04 -17.13
CA GLY A 158 -25.31 19.37 -16.51
C GLY A 158 -25.88 19.49 -15.09
N LYS A 159 -26.56 18.46 -14.55
CA LYS A 159 -27.09 18.49 -13.18
C LYS A 159 -25.94 18.47 -12.17
N LYS A 160 -25.93 19.46 -11.26
CA LYS A 160 -25.02 19.48 -10.11
C LYS A 160 -25.54 18.58 -9.00
N LEU A 161 -24.71 17.68 -8.51
CA LEU A 161 -24.90 16.95 -7.26
C LEU A 161 -24.08 17.62 -6.18
N LYS A 162 -24.68 17.86 -5.01
CA LYS A 162 -24.00 18.39 -3.83
C LYS A 162 -24.26 17.47 -2.64
N LYS A 163 -23.22 17.10 -1.91
CA LYS A 163 -23.31 16.31 -0.66
C LYS A 163 -22.47 16.97 0.44
N THR A 164 -22.87 16.73 1.69
CA THR A 164 -22.02 17.05 2.86
C THR A 164 -21.01 15.91 3.02
N ILE A 165 -19.79 16.23 3.40
CA ILE A 165 -18.70 15.27 3.63
C ILE A 165 -18.64 14.94 5.11
N SER A 166 -18.66 13.65 5.46
CA SER A 166 -18.45 13.19 6.83
C SER A 166 -16.99 13.31 7.26
N ILE A 167 -16.70 13.23 8.56
CA ILE A 167 -15.32 13.22 9.04
C ILE A 167 -14.50 12.04 8.49
N GLU A 168 -15.14 10.89 8.29
CA GLU A 168 -14.50 9.70 7.70
C GLU A 168 -14.14 9.93 6.24
N GLN A 169 -15.04 10.53 5.45
CA GLN A 169 -14.77 10.89 4.07
C GLN A 169 -13.68 11.97 3.96
N LEU A 170 -13.65 12.92 4.89
CA LEU A 170 -12.58 13.92 4.94
C LEU A 170 -11.22 13.27 5.24
N ASN A 171 -11.16 12.35 6.20
CA ASN A 171 -9.93 11.61 6.51
C ASN A 171 -9.47 10.77 5.31
N TYR A 172 -10.40 10.16 4.58
CA TYR A 172 -10.10 9.45 3.34
C TYR A 172 -9.49 10.38 2.28
N LEU A 173 -10.03 11.59 2.09
CA LEU A 173 -9.48 12.57 1.15
C LEU A 173 -8.07 13.06 1.54
N ILE A 174 -7.83 13.23 2.84
CA ILE A 174 -6.50 13.55 3.38
C ILE A 174 -5.51 12.41 3.08
N GLU A 175 -5.91 11.16 3.30
CA GLU A 175 -5.08 9.99 3.01
C GLU A 175 -4.83 9.83 1.51
N PHE A 176 -5.85 10.05 0.67
CA PHE A 176 -5.72 10.09 -0.78
C PHE A 176 -4.65 11.10 -1.22
N GLU A 177 -4.69 12.33 -0.70
CA GLU A 177 -3.70 13.35 -1.07
C GLU A 177 -2.29 12.95 -0.63
N LYS A 178 -2.14 12.35 0.55
CA LYS A 178 -0.85 11.79 1.01
C LYS A 178 -0.32 10.70 0.09
N LYS A 179 -1.18 9.77 -0.31
CA LYS A 179 -0.86 8.70 -1.28
C LYS A 179 -0.42 9.28 -2.61
N LEU A 180 -1.14 10.27 -3.13
CA LEU A 180 -0.83 10.94 -4.39
C LEU A 180 0.53 11.69 -4.33
N LEU A 181 0.86 12.31 -3.20
CA LEU A 181 2.17 12.96 -2.99
C LEU A 181 3.36 11.99 -2.97
N LEU A 182 3.10 10.71 -2.69
CA LEU A 182 4.11 9.65 -2.76
C LEU A 182 4.17 9.03 -4.16
N ILE A 183 3.02 8.77 -4.78
CA ILE A 183 2.93 8.04 -6.05
C ILE A 183 3.57 8.81 -7.21
N ASP A 184 3.51 10.14 -7.20
CA ASP A 184 4.14 11.02 -8.20
C ASP A 184 5.67 10.84 -8.29
N LYS A 185 6.27 10.18 -7.29
CA LYS A 185 7.71 9.89 -7.23
C LYS A 185 8.06 8.49 -7.69
N VAL A 186 7.08 7.64 -7.95
CA VAL A 186 7.28 6.23 -8.33
C VAL A 186 7.48 6.14 -9.84
N GLN A 187 8.63 5.63 -10.27
CA GLN A 187 8.91 5.40 -11.70
C GLN A 187 8.16 4.17 -12.19
N THR A 188 7.40 4.32 -13.28
CA THR A 188 6.56 3.25 -13.82
C THR A 188 6.52 3.28 -15.35
N PHE A 189 6.09 2.17 -15.95
CA PHE A 189 6.06 1.95 -17.40
C PHE A 189 4.64 1.84 -17.96
N CYS A 190 3.63 2.34 -17.24
CA CYS A 190 2.27 2.28 -17.77
C CYS A 190 2.08 3.27 -18.92
N THR A 191 1.24 2.87 -19.89
CA THR A 191 0.83 3.71 -21.00
C THR A 191 -0.31 4.66 -20.64
N THR A 192 -1.02 4.38 -19.55
CA THR A 192 -2.04 5.27 -18.99
C THR A 192 -1.43 6.13 -17.89
N ASN A 193 -1.74 7.42 -17.92
CA ASN A 193 -1.38 8.36 -16.87
C ASN A 193 -2.62 9.11 -16.38
N ASP A 194 -2.76 9.17 -15.07
CA ASP A 194 -3.75 9.97 -14.37
C ASP A 194 -3.10 11.27 -13.91
N PHE A 195 -3.73 12.40 -14.18
CA PHE A 195 -3.27 13.72 -13.79
C PHE A 195 -4.28 14.38 -12.86
N TYR A 196 -3.75 15.06 -11.86
CA TYR A 196 -4.50 15.72 -10.81
C TYR A 196 -4.04 17.17 -10.70
N ASP A 197 -4.97 18.14 -10.84
CA ASP A 197 -4.70 19.57 -10.66
C ASP A 197 -5.61 20.11 -9.56
N PHE A 198 -5.01 20.44 -8.41
CA PHE A 198 -5.68 21.03 -7.27
C PHE A 198 -5.63 22.55 -7.39
N LYS A 199 -6.80 23.19 -7.34
CA LYS A 199 -6.93 24.64 -7.38
C LYS A 199 -7.65 25.15 -6.16
N VAL A 200 -7.04 26.07 -5.42
CA VAL A 200 -7.71 26.77 -4.31
C VAL A 200 -8.14 28.14 -4.81
N ASN A 201 -9.43 28.43 -4.70
CA ASN A 201 -10.05 29.67 -5.17
C ASN A 201 -9.68 30.01 -6.62
N GLY A 202 -9.62 28.98 -7.48
CA GLY A 202 -9.29 29.08 -8.91
C GLY A 202 -7.80 29.09 -9.24
N ILE A 203 -6.90 29.18 -8.25
CA ILE A 203 -5.45 29.21 -8.44
C ILE A 203 -4.89 27.80 -8.28
N SER A 204 -4.18 27.29 -9.28
CA SER A 204 -3.50 25.98 -9.20
C SER A 204 -2.40 26.04 -8.14
N VAL A 205 -2.46 25.12 -7.18
CA VAL A 205 -1.52 25.04 -6.03
C VAL A 205 -0.73 23.73 -6.02
N LEU A 206 -1.21 22.69 -6.68
CA LEU A 206 -0.55 21.39 -6.75
C LEU A 206 -0.96 20.65 -8.02
N LYS A 207 0.02 20.10 -8.72
CA LYS A 207 -0.18 19.21 -9.87
C LYS A 207 0.64 17.95 -9.67
N LEU A 208 -0.01 16.80 -9.82
CA LEU A 208 0.59 15.49 -9.59
C LEU A 208 0.13 14.53 -10.70
N SER A 209 0.91 13.47 -10.90
CA SER A 209 0.59 12.39 -11.83
C SER A 209 0.71 11.02 -11.18
N ASP A 210 -0.13 10.09 -11.61
CA ASP A 210 -0.04 8.66 -11.30
C ASP A 210 0.07 7.88 -12.62
N GLY A 211 1.26 7.33 -12.86
CA GLY A 211 1.55 6.45 -14.00
C GLY A 211 1.56 4.96 -13.63
N THR A 212 1.15 4.59 -12.41
CA THR A 212 1.28 3.22 -11.91
C THR A 212 0.24 2.27 -12.48
N CYS A 213 -0.95 2.78 -12.84
CA CYS A 213 -2.13 2.00 -13.24
C CYS A 213 -2.65 1.03 -12.17
N ASP A 214 -2.08 1.05 -10.97
CA ASP A 214 -2.34 0.09 -9.92
C ASP A 214 -3.20 0.65 -8.78
N TRP A 215 -3.24 1.97 -8.61
CA TRP A 215 -3.91 2.58 -7.45
C TRP A 215 -5.39 2.91 -7.70
N ASN A 216 -5.73 3.39 -8.90
CA ASN A 216 -7.10 3.80 -9.27
C ASN A 216 -7.72 4.84 -8.31
N GLY A 217 -6.89 5.76 -7.80
CA GLY A 217 -7.25 6.64 -6.69
C GLY A 217 -8.48 7.52 -6.94
N PHE A 218 -8.65 8.06 -8.15
CA PHE A 218 -9.81 8.91 -8.46
C PHE A 218 -11.13 8.13 -8.45
N SER A 219 -11.17 6.92 -9.01
CA SER A 219 -12.37 6.07 -9.00
C SER A 219 -12.82 5.79 -7.56
N LEU A 220 -11.87 5.49 -6.66
CA LEU A 220 -12.15 5.22 -5.26
C LEU A 220 -12.69 6.47 -4.51
N ILE A 221 -12.24 7.68 -4.85
CA ILE A 221 -12.88 8.92 -4.36
C ILE A 221 -14.34 8.96 -4.78
N GLN A 222 -14.64 8.66 -6.04
CA GLN A 222 -16.00 8.73 -6.55
C GLN A 222 -16.91 7.75 -5.81
N GLU A 223 -16.49 6.50 -5.63
CA GLU A 223 -17.21 5.48 -4.85
C GLU A 223 -17.40 5.89 -3.40
N LYS A 224 -16.39 6.49 -2.77
CA LYS A 224 -16.47 6.90 -1.36
C LYS A 224 -17.41 8.09 -1.15
N LEU A 225 -17.58 8.95 -2.15
CA LEU A 225 -18.36 10.20 -2.03
C LEU A 225 -19.76 10.11 -2.66
N PHE A 226 -19.96 9.35 -3.73
CA PHE A 226 -21.18 9.40 -4.55
C PHE A 226 -21.94 8.09 -4.63
#